data_AF-A0A9K3EN53-F1
#
_entry.id   AF-A0A9K3EN53-F1
#
_cell.length_a   1.000
_cell.length_b   1.000
_cell.length_c   1.000
_cell.angle_alpha   90.00
_cell.angle_beta   90.00
_cell.angle_gamma   90.00
#
_symmetry.space_group_name_H-M   'P 1'
#
loop_
_entity.id
_entity.type
_entity.pdbx_description
1 polymer ?
#
loop_
_entity_poly.entity_id
_entity_poly.type
_entity_poly.pdbx_seq_one_letter_code
_entity_poly.pdbx_strand_id
1 'polypeptide(L)'
;MKNQDLGALVLSNQAQSNIFVTELYRRWVEAESVRENLENETLSLKRKIQRAPDTEKKIAQLTQDLQSQQEKVKSLTTQNQSSQAAAASAAEDHDRIYAELKSFAESLKKKDEEHKVAMAKMEESFANACLAYANMMAGDADLKAQIKEMKGHEEEIKAENASLKARVEDLQGTKTWLLLKGAQLLAKNIHKGPEMTVAVAAVNNAMSDVGINSGLQQGYVHALKKKIPFAEVPLLNRNAGEELNTVVANFDSLSFPVIEDLPKLVHEPLSKIKDALYFASGGTPKE
;
A
#
# COMPACT_ATOMS: atom_id res chain seq x y z
N MET A 1 -20.49 54.89 -173.29
CA MET A 1 -21.01 55.03 -174.66
C MET A 1 -22.50 55.43 -174.49
N LYS A 2 -22.99 56.68 -174.61
CA LYS A 2 -22.34 58.03 -174.71
C LYS A 2 -21.07 58.07 -173.88
N ASN A 3 -19.96 58.67 -174.35
CA ASN A 3 -18.64 58.50 -173.71
C ASN A 3 -18.61 58.79 -172.19
N GLN A 4 -19.54 59.61 -171.67
CA GLN A 4 -19.76 59.80 -170.23
C GLN A 4 -20.37 58.58 -169.49
N ASP A 5 -21.32 57.84 -170.08
CA ASP A 5 -22.02 56.72 -169.41
C ASP A 5 -21.15 55.45 -169.25
N LEU A 6 -20.15 55.24 -170.12
CA LEU A 6 -19.17 54.15 -169.89
C LEU A 6 -18.13 54.55 -168.84
N GLY A 7 -17.72 55.81 -168.80
CA GLY A 7 -16.84 56.33 -167.75
C GLY A 7 -17.49 56.20 -166.38
N ALA A 8 -18.78 56.53 -166.25
CA ALA A 8 -19.54 56.36 -165.01
C ALA A 8 -19.72 54.88 -164.62
N LEU A 9 -19.99 53.99 -165.57
CA LEU A 9 -20.10 52.55 -165.30
C LEU A 9 -18.75 51.92 -164.92
N VAL A 10 -17.65 52.30 -165.58
CA VAL A 10 -16.29 51.84 -165.25
C VAL A 10 -15.86 52.37 -163.89
N LEU A 11 -16.10 53.66 -163.59
CA LEU A 11 -15.80 54.23 -162.27
C LEU A 11 -16.68 53.67 -161.16
N SER A 12 -17.95 53.35 -161.42
CA SER A 12 -18.85 52.67 -160.48
C SER A 12 -18.41 51.24 -160.21
N ASN A 13 -18.02 50.49 -161.25
CA ASN A 13 -17.49 49.14 -161.11
C ASN A 13 -16.12 49.13 -160.40
N GLN A 14 -15.29 50.14 -160.66
CA GLN A 14 -14.02 50.37 -159.94
C GLN A 14 -14.28 50.74 -158.46
N ALA A 15 -15.28 51.58 -158.17
CA ALA A 15 -15.66 51.93 -156.80
C ALA A 15 -16.26 50.73 -156.05
N GLN A 16 -17.12 49.94 -156.70
CA GLN A 16 -17.65 48.69 -156.14
C GLN A 16 -16.55 47.65 -155.92
N SER A 17 -15.59 47.55 -156.84
CA SER A 17 -14.40 46.69 -156.69
C SER A 17 -13.53 47.15 -155.53
N ASN A 18 -13.25 48.45 -155.41
CA ASN A 18 -12.50 49.01 -154.29
C ASN A 18 -13.22 48.81 -152.95
N ILE A 19 -14.54 49.01 -152.89
CA ILE A 19 -15.36 48.74 -151.70
C ILE A 19 -15.25 47.26 -151.33
N PHE A 20 -15.42 46.35 -152.30
CA PHE A 20 -15.31 44.92 -152.09
C PHE A 20 -13.93 44.51 -151.56
N VAL A 21 -12.85 45.06 -152.13
CA VAL A 21 -11.47 44.81 -151.67
C VAL A 21 -11.24 45.37 -150.26
N THR A 22 -11.72 46.58 -149.95
CA THR A 22 -11.60 47.15 -148.59
C THR A 22 -12.41 46.38 -147.55
N GLU A 23 -13.57 45.85 -147.91
CA GLU A 23 -14.41 45.03 -147.04
C GLU A 23 -13.79 43.64 -146.82
N LEU A 24 -13.22 43.03 -147.88
CA LEU A 24 -12.43 41.81 -147.78
C LEU A 24 -11.23 41.99 -146.86
N TYR A 25 -10.50 43.11 -147.00
CA TYR A 25 -9.35 43.41 -146.14
C TYR A 25 -9.76 43.67 -144.70
N ARG A 26 -10.86 44.41 -144.46
CA ARG A 26 -11.40 44.63 -143.11
C ARG A 26 -11.78 43.31 -142.45
N ARG A 27 -12.54 42.46 -143.16
CA ARG A 27 -12.92 41.12 -142.67
C ARG A 27 -11.71 40.22 -142.44
N TRP A 28 -10.68 40.33 -143.26
CA TRP A 28 -9.42 39.61 -143.05
C TRP A 28 -8.69 40.09 -141.79
N VAL A 29 -8.57 41.40 -141.57
CA VAL A 29 -7.98 41.97 -140.35
C VAL A 29 -8.79 41.61 -139.10
N GLU A 30 -10.12 41.66 -139.17
CA GLU A 30 -11.00 41.24 -138.07
C GLU A 30 -10.88 39.74 -137.79
N ALA A 31 -10.86 38.90 -138.83
CA ALA A 31 -10.64 37.46 -138.69
C ALA A 31 -9.25 37.14 -138.12
N GLU A 32 -8.23 37.90 -138.50
CA GLU A 32 -6.87 37.78 -138.00
C GLU A 32 -6.78 38.18 -136.52
N SER A 33 -7.48 39.25 -136.12
CA SER A 33 -7.60 39.66 -134.71
C SER A 33 -8.35 38.64 -133.86
N VAL A 34 -9.45 38.07 -134.38
CA VAL A 34 -10.18 36.98 -133.72
C VAL A 34 -9.29 35.74 -133.59
N ARG A 35 -8.52 35.41 -134.64
CA ARG A 35 -7.56 34.31 -134.63
C ARG A 35 -6.49 34.51 -133.55
N GLU A 36 -5.90 35.70 -133.46
CA GLU A 36 -4.90 36.04 -132.45
C GLU A 36 -5.48 36.00 -131.03
N ASN A 37 -6.71 36.49 -130.83
CA ASN A 37 -7.38 36.41 -129.53
C ASN A 37 -7.68 34.96 -129.11
N LEU A 38 -8.18 34.13 -130.04
CA LEU A 38 -8.43 32.71 -129.78
C LEU A 38 -7.12 31.95 -129.51
N GLU A 39 -6.02 32.31 -130.17
CA GLU A 39 -4.71 31.73 -129.91
C GLU A 39 -4.20 32.12 -128.51
N ASN A 40 -4.37 33.37 -128.10
CA ASN A 40 -4.06 33.84 -126.75
C ASN A 40 -4.91 33.16 -125.66
N GLU A 41 -6.22 32.99 -125.90
CA GLU A 41 -7.11 32.23 -125.00
C GLU A 41 -6.70 30.76 -124.93
N THR A 42 -6.35 30.15 -126.06
CA THR A 42 -5.87 28.75 -126.13
C THR A 42 -4.58 28.60 -125.32
N LEU A 43 -3.63 29.54 -125.44
CA LEU A 43 -2.41 29.56 -124.63
C LEU A 43 -2.70 29.76 -123.14
N SER A 44 -3.65 30.63 -122.78
CA SER A 44 -4.07 30.86 -121.40
C SER A 44 -4.70 29.61 -120.78
N LEU A 45 -5.61 28.95 -121.51
CA LEU A 45 -6.23 27.69 -121.11
C LEU A 45 -5.19 26.59 -120.97
N LYS A 46 -4.24 26.48 -121.91
CA LYS A 46 -3.15 25.51 -121.85
C LYS A 46 -2.28 25.72 -120.60
N ARG A 47 -1.96 26.96 -120.22
CA ARG A 47 -1.25 27.27 -118.97
C ARG A 47 -2.07 26.90 -117.72
N LYS A 48 -3.39 27.13 -117.73
CA LYS A 48 -4.29 26.73 -116.62
C LYS A 48 -4.36 25.21 -116.48
N ILE A 49 -4.50 24.48 -117.58
CA ILE A 49 -4.50 23.01 -117.61
C ILE A 49 -3.16 22.47 -117.11
N GLN A 50 -2.03 23.06 -117.50
CA GLN A 50 -0.71 22.67 -117.00
C GLN A 50 -0.54 22.89 -115.48
N ARG A 51 -1.24 23.88 -114.89
CA ARG A 51 -1.22 24.14 -113.44
C ARG A 51 -2.24 23.31 -112.65
N ALA A 52 -3.26 22.77 -113.30
CA ALA A 52 -4.27 21.91 -112.68
C ALA A 52 -3.68 20.74 -111.85
N PRO A 53 -2.71 19.96 -112.35
CA PRO A 53 -2.15 18.85 -111.56
C PRO A 53 -1.41 19.33 -110.29
N ASP A 54 -0.78 20.51 -110.32
CA ASP A 54 -0.13 21.07 -109.14
C ASP A 54 -1.16 21.54 -108.10
N THR A 55 -2.28 22.10 -108.55
CA THR A 55 -3.39 22.46 -107.65
C THR A 55 -4.08 21.22 -107.08
N GLU A 56 -4.25 20.15 -107.86
CA GLU A 56 -4.81 18.87 -107.40
C GLU A 56 -3.90 18.22 -106.36
N LYS A 57 -2.58 18.18 -106.59
CA LYS A 57 -1.60 17.70 -105.60
C LYS A 57 -1.68 18.49 -104.30
N LYS A 58 -1.80 19.83 -104.38
CA LYS A 58 -1.93 20.68 -103.19
C LYS A 58 -3.25 20.42 -102.44
N ILE A 59 -4.36 20.23 -103.15
CA ILE A 59 -5.65 19.88 -102.54
C ILE A 59 -5.58 18.50 -101.87
N ALA A 60 -4.96 17.51 -102.50
CA ALA A 60 -4.76 16.19 -101.91
C ALA A 60 -3.92 16.26 -100.64
N GLN A 61 -2.80 17.02 -100.66
CA GLN A 61 -1.96 17.24 -99.48
C GLN A 61 -2.73 17.92 -98.35
N LEU A 62 -3.44 19.02 -98.63
CA LEU A 62 -4.24 19.72 -97.62
C LEU A 62 -5.36 18.84 -97.05
N THR A 63 -5.95 17.97 -97.87
CA THR A 63 -6.97 17.01 -97.43
C THR A 63 -6.37 15.98 -96.47
N GLN A 64 -5.19 15.45 -96.79
CA GLN A 64 -4.46 14.51 -95.93
C GLN A 64 -4.05 15.18 -94.62
N ASP A 65 -3.53 16.41 -94.67
CA ASP A 65 -3.15 17.17 -93.48
C ASP A 65 -4.37 17.45 -92.59
N LEU A 66 -5.51 17.80 -93.18
CA LEU A 66 -6.76 18.02 -92.45
C LEU A 66 -7.23 16.74 -91.73
N GLN A 67 -7.15 15.59 -92.40
CA GLN A 67 -7.49 14.29 -91.79
C GLN A 67 -6.55 13.97 -90.62
N SER A 68 -5.23 14.15 -90.80
CA SER A 68 -4.26 13.94 -89.73
C SER A 68 -4.50 14.86 -88.52
N GLN A 69 -4.84 16.14 -88.77
CA GLN A 69 -5.20 17.07 -87.69
C GLN A 69 -6.50 16.67 -86.99
N GLN A 70 -7.51 16.18 -87.73
CA GLN A 70 -8.74 15.67 -87.12
C GLN A 70 -8.48 14.47 -86.21
N GLU A 71 -7.62 13.53 -86.61
CA GLU A 71 -7.22 12.40 -85.77
C GLU A 71 -6.48 12.85 -84.52
N LYS A 72 -5.56 13.82 -84.67
CA LYS A 72 -4.83 14.40 -83.54
C LYS A 72 -5.77 15.09 -82.54
N VAL A 73 -6.75 15.85 -83.03
CA VAL A 73 -7.76 16.51 -82.17
C VAL A 73 -8.60 15.47 -81.43
N LYS A 74 -9.03 14.38 -82.10
CA LYS A 74 -9.76 13.28 -81.45
C LYS A 74 -8.91 12.64 -80.34
N SER A 75 -7.65 12.32 -80.63
CA SER A 75 -6.72 11.75 -79.65
C SER A 75 -6.52 12.66 -78.44
N LEU A 76 -6.27 13.95 -78.64
CA LEU A 76 -6.11 14.93 -77.56
C LEU A 76 -7.40 15.09 -76.74
N THR A 77 -8.57 15.01 -77.38
CA THR A 77 -9.86 15.09 -76.68
C THR A 77 -10.03 13.90 -75.74
N THR A 78 -9.76 12.68 -76.22
CA THR A 78 -9.82 11.47 -75.39
C THR A 78 -8.78 11.51 -74.26
N GLN A 79 -7.56 11.98 -74.53
CA GLN A 79 -6.54 12.13 -73.50
C GLN A 79 -6.96 13.15 -72.43
N ASN A 80 -7.56 14.28 -72.82
CA ASN A 80 -8.03 15.29 -71.88
C ASN A 80 -9.18 14.78 -71.01
N GLN A 81 -10.14 14.06 -71.60
CA GLN A 81 -11.22 13.41 -70.83
C GLN A 81 -10.67 12.39 -69.83
N SER A 82 -9.70 11.57 -70.24
CA SER A 82 -9.04 10.61 -69.36
C SER A 82 -8.28 11.32 -68.22
N SER A 83 -7.54 12.38 -68.53
CA SER A 83 -6.83 13.19 -67.53
C SER A 83 -7.78 13.86 -66.54
N GLN A 84 -8.94 14.34 -67.01
CA GLN A 84 -9.96 14.95 -66.16
C GLN A 84 -10.59 13.92 -65.21
N ALA A 85 -10.88 12.72 -65.70
CA ALA A 85 -11.39 11.63 -64.87
C ALA A 85 -10.36 11.20 -63.81
N ALA A 86 -9.08 11.10 -64.18
CA ALA A 86 -8.01 10.80 -63.25
C ALA A 86 -7.85 11.90 -62.17
N ALA A 87 -7.95 13.17 -62.56
CA ALA A 87 -7.90 14.29 -61.61
C ALA A 87 -9.10 14.30 -60.65
N ALA A 88 -10.30 13.97 -61.13
CA ALA A 88 -11.49 13.84 -60.28
C ALA A 88 -11.34 12.70 -59.26
N SER A 89 -10.88 11.52 -59.71
CA SER A 89 -10.59 10.39 -58.80
C SER A 89 -9.53 10.74 -57.75
N ALA A 90 -8.46 11.44 -58.14
CA ALA A 90 -7.42 11.85 -57.21
C ALA A 90 -7.92 12.88 -56.16
N ALA A 91 -8.85 13.75 -56.54
CA ALA A 91 -9.49 14.68 -55.62
C ALA A 91 -10.37 13.96 -54.60
N GLU A 92 -11.15 12.97 -55.04
CA GLU A 92 -11.97 12.14 -54.15
C GLU A 92 -11.10 11.33 -53.17
N ASP A 93 -10.00 10.74 -53.64
CA ASP A 93 -9.05 10.02 -52.79
C ASP A 93 -8.39 10.96 -51.76
N HIS A 94 -8.02 12.18 -52.18
CA HIS A 94 -7.48 13.19 -51.27
C HIS A 94 -8.47 13.55 -50.16
N ASP A 95 -9.74 13.82 -50.51
CA ASP A 95 -10.79 14.15 -49.55
C ASP A 95 -11.06 13.00 -48.57
N ARG A 96 -11.02 11.76 -49.08
CA ARG A 96 -11.12 10.55 -48.25
C ARG A 96 -9.96 10.45 -47.26
N ILE A 97 -8.72 10.59 -47.72
CA ILE A 97 -7.53 10.54 -46.86
C ILE A 97 -7.59 11.65 -45.80
N TYR A 98 -8.05 12.84 -46.16
CA TYR A 98 -8.21 13.95 -45.23
C TYR A 98 -9.22 13.62 -44.12
N ALA A 99 -10.36 13.02 -44.47
CA ALA A 99 -11.36 12.58 -43.49
C ALA A 99 -10.83 11.48 -42.54
N GLU A 100 -10.11 10.50 -43.09
CA GLU A 100 -9.46 9.44 -42.29
C GLU A 100 -8.41 10.03 -41.33
N LEU A 101 -7.56 10.94 -41.81
CA LEU A 101 -6.55 11.61 -40.97
C LEU A 101 -7.18 12.43 -39.85
N LYS A 102 -8.27 13.14 -40.13
CA LYS A 102 -9.01 13.92 -39.14
C LYS A 102 -9.59 13.02 -38.04
N SER A 103 -10.24 11.92 -38.42
CA SER A 103 -10.80 10.98 -37.45
C SER A 103 -9.71 10.28 -36.61
N PHE A 104 -8.57 9.96 -37.23
CA PHE A 104 -7.40 9.44 -36.51
C PHE A 104 -6.85 10.44 -35.49
N ALA A 105 -6.75 11.73 -35.85
CA ALA A 105 -6.29 12.78 -34.94
C ALA A 105 -7.25 12.97 -33.74
N GLU A 106 -8.56 12.90 -33.96
CA GLU A 106 -9.56 12.94 -32.88
C GLU A 106 -9.45 11.70 -31.97
N SER A 107 -9.23 10.51 -32.54
CA SER A 107 -9.00 9.28 -31.79
C SER A 107 -7.74 9.35 -30.92
N LEU A 108 -6.64 9.91 -31.45
CA LEU A 108 -5.41 10.12 -30.69
C LEU A 108 -5.61 11.06 -29.51
N LYS A 109 -6.30 12.18 -29.71
CA LYS A 109 -6.63 13.12 -28.61
C LYS A 109 -7.46 12.43 -27.51
N LYS A 110 -8.43 11.62 -27.90
CA LYS A 110 -9.24 10.86 -26.93
C LYS A 110 -8.39 9.88 -26.13
N LYS A 111 -7.52 9.12 -26.80
CA LYS A 111 -6.60 8.19 -26.12
C LYS A 111 -5.62 8.90 -25.20
N ASP A 112 -5.13 10.07 -25.59
CA ASP A 112 -4.23 10.87 -24.74
C ASP A 112 -4.91 11.28 -23.42
N GLU A 113 -6.16 11.74 -23.50
CA GLU A 113 -6.93 12.09 -22.28
C GLU A 113 -7.27 10.84 -21.44
N GLU A 114 -7.61 9.71 -22.07
CA GLU A 114 -7.81 8.43 -21.36
C GLU A 114 -6.54 7.98 -20.63
N HIS A 115 -5.37 8.10 -21.27
CA HIS A 115 -4.07 7.79 -20.67
C HIS A 115 -3.76 8.73 -19.50
N LYS A 116 -4.03 10.03 -19.65
CA LYS A 116 -3.84 11.02 -18.58
C LYS A 116 -4.70 10.71 -17.35
N VAL A 117 -5.96 10.36 -17.55
CA VAL A 117 -6.86 9.93 -16.46
C VAL A 117 -6.38 8.63 -15.83
N ALA A 118 -5.91 7.66 -16.62
CA ALA A 118 -5.37 6.41 -16.09
C ALA A 118 -4.11 6.62 -15.25
N MET A 119 -3.20 7.50 -15.69
CA MET A 119 -1.99 7.86 -14.93
C MET A 119 -2.34 8.52 -13.60
N ALA A 120 -3.26 9.48 -13.59
CA ALA A 120 -3.70 10.13 -12.34
C ALA A 120 -4.28 9.12 -11.33
N LYS A 121 -5.10 8.17 -11.79
CA LYS A 121 -5.63 7.09 -10.94
C LYS A 121 -4.52 6.17 -10.41
N MET A 122 -3.53 5.88 -11.24
CA MET A 122 -2.39 5.05 -10.84
C MET A 122 -1.56 5.75 -9.76
N GLU A 123 -1.27 7.04 -9.93
CA GLU A 123 -0.58 7.87 -8.94
C GLU A 123 -1.33 7.92 -7.60
N GLU A 124 -2.65 8.12 -7.64
CA GLU A 124 -3.49 8.09 -6.44
C GLU A 124 -3.45 6.73 -5.74
N SER A 125 -3.58 5.64 -6.50
CA SER A 125 -3.51 4.28 -5.96
C SER A 125 -2.15 3.98 -5.32
N PHE A 126 -1.08 4.49 -5.92
CA PHE A 126 0.29 4.34 -5.41
C PHE A 126 0.48 5.12 -4.11
N ALA A 127 0.00 6.36 -4.05
CA ALA A 127 0.05 7.17 -2.83
C ALA A 127 -0.71 6.49 -1.67
N ASN A 128 -1.90 5.95 -1.95
CA ASN A 128 -2.69 5.21 -0.97
C ASN A 128 -1.97 3.93 -0.49
N ALA A 129 -1.31 3.20 -1.39
CA ALA A 129 -0.52 2.02 -1.03
C ALA A 129 0.68 2.39 -0.14
N CYS A 130 1.37 3.49 -0.42
CA CYS A 130 2.45 3.99 0.42
C CYS A 130 1.98 4.37 1.83
N LEU A 131 0.82 5.04 1.95
CA LEU A 131 0.23 5.37 3.26
C LEU A 131 -0.18 4.11 4.03
N ALA A 132 -0.82 3.14 3.37
CA ALA A 132 -1.19 1.87 3.99
C ALA A 132 0.04 1.12 4.50
N TYR A 133 1.12 1.08 3.72
CA TYR A 133 2.38 0.46 4.12
C TYR A 133 3.00 1.17 5.33
N ALA A 134 3.04 2.51 5.34
CA ALA A 134 3.56 3.28 6.47
C ALA A 134 2.77 3.01 7.76
N ASN A 135 1.44 2.96 7.67
CA ASN A 135 0.57 2.63 8.81
C ASN A 135 0.80 1.21 9.33
N MET A 136 0.98 0.24 8.43
CA MET A 136 1.29 -1.14 8.82
C MET A 136 2.63 -1.23 9.55
N MET A 137 3.67 -0.53 9.07
CA MET A 137 4.98 -0.49 9.72
C MET A 137 4.93 0.17 11.10
N ALA A 138 4.13 1.24 11.24
CA ALA A 138 3.88 1.85 12.54
C ALA A 138 3.16 0.89 13.51
N GLY A 139 2.15 0.16 13.01
CA GLY A 139 1.44 -0.87 13.79
C GLY A 139 2.35 -2.03 14.23
N ASP A 140 3.25 -2.49 13.37
CA ASP A 140 4.24 -3.53 13.72
C ASP A 140 5.21 -3.05 14.82
N ALA A 141 5.62 -1.78 14.77
CA ALA A 141 6.46 -1.19 15.82
C ALA A 141 5.73 -1.11 17.17
N ASP A 142 4.46 -0.71 17.17
CA ASP A 142 3.63 -0.65 18.38
C ASP A 142 3.40 -2.05 18.98
N LEU A 143 3.06 -3.05 18.15
CA LEU A 143 2.91 -4.44 18.59
C LEU A 143 4.21 -4.99 19.19
N LYS A 144 5.37 -4.68 18.60
CA LYS A 144 6.67 -5.08 19.16
C LYS A 144 6.93 -4.43 20.52
N ALA A 145 6.53 -3.18 20.71
CA ALA A 145 6.64 -2.48 21.99
C ALA A 145 5.74 -3.14 23.04
N GLN A 146 4.48 -3.41 22.72
CA GLN A 146 3.53 -4.09 23.61
C GLN A 146 4.01 -5.50 24.00
N ILE A 147 4.55 -6.27 23.06
CA ILE A 147 5.13 -7.59 23.35
C ILE A 147 6.30 -7.48 24.33
N LYS A 148 7.15 -6.45 24.19
CA LYS A 148 8.28 -6.22 25.11
C LYS A 148 7.79 -5.85 26.52
N GLU A 149 6.77 -5.01 26.61
CA GLU A 149 6.14 -4.64 27.88
C GLU A 149 5.50 -5.84 28.57
N MET A 150 4.70 -6.62 27.84
CA MET A 150 4.09 -7.85 28.37
C MET A 150 5.13 -8.85 28.88
N LYS A 151 6.25 -9.04 28.16
CA LYS A 151 7.36 -9.87 28.62
C LYS A 151 7.98 -9.33 29.91
N GLY A 152 8.07 -8.01 30.06
CA GLY A 152 8.53 -7.38 31.31
C GLY A 152 7.61 -7.72 32.48
N HIS A 153 6.30 -7.56 32.31
CA HIS A 153 5.32 -7.94 33.33
C HIS A 153 5.32 -9.44 33.66
N GLU A 154 5.53 -10.30 32.65
CA GLU A 154 5.64 -11.74 32.88
C GLU A 154 6.82 -12.08 33.82
N GLU A 155 7.98 -11.46 33.61
CA GLU A 155 9.15 -11.67 34.47
C GLU A 155 8.96 -11.08 35.88
N GLU A 156 8.29 -9.94 36.01
CA GLU A 156 7.95 -9.36 37.31
C GLU A 156 7.03 -10.29 38.11
N ILE A 157 5.97 -10.81 37.48
CA ILE A 157 5.04 -11.77 38.10
C ILE A 157 5.77 -13.06 38.48
N LYS A 158 6.67 -13.56 37.63
CA LYS A 158 7.50 -14.74 37.96
C LYS A 158 8.36 -14.50 39.21
N ALA A 159 8.99 -13.33 39.30
CA ALA A 159 9.82 -12.97 40.45
C ALA A 159 8.99 -12.83 41.74
N GLU A 160 7.83 -12.18 41.68
CA GLU A 160 6.92 -12.07 42.82
C GLU A 160 6.42 -13.44 43.27
N ASN A 161 6.02 -14.31 42.34
CA ASN A 161 5.55 -15.65 42.65
C ASN A 161 6.65 -16.51 43.29
N ALA A 162 7.90 -16.40 42.81
CA ALA A 162 9.04 -17.06 43.43
C ALA A 162 9.29 -16.56 44.87
N SER A 163 9.19 -15.25 45.10
CA SER A 163 9.31 -14.65 46.43
C SER A 163 8.21 -15.12 47.39
N LEU A 164 6.95 -15.12 46.92
CA LEU A 164 5.81 -15.62 47.70
C LEU A 164 5.95 -17.10 48.02
N LYS A 165 6.39 -17.91 47.07
CA LYS A 165 6.63 -19.34 47.29
C LYS A 165 7.69 -19.58 48.37
N ALA A 166 8.80 -18.85 48.33
CA ALA A 166 9.83 -18.92 49.37
C ALA A 166 9.29 -18.51 50.75
N ARG A 167 8.45 -17.45 50.83
CA ARG A 167 7.78 -17.05 52.08
C ARG A 167 6.83 -18.11 52.61
N VAL A 168 6.08 -18.76 51.73
CA VAL A 168 5.17 -19.86 52.12
C VAL A 168 5.97 -21.05 52.65
N GLU A 169 7.08 -21.42 52.00
CA GLU A 169 7.97 -22.50 52.47
C GLU A 169 8.57 -22.18 53.85
N ASP A 170 9.03 -20.95 54.08
CA ASP A 170 9.53 -20.50 55.38
C ASP A 170 8.47 -20.54 56.49
N LEU A 171 7.25 -20.07 56.21
CA LEU A 171 6.12 -20.13 57.14
C LEU A 171 5.72 -21.58 57.45
N GLN A 172 5.71 -22.47 56.44
CA GLN A 172 5.45 -23.90 56.63
C GLN A 172 6.53 -24.55 57.52
N GLY A 173 7.80 -24.18 57.32
CA GLY A 173 8.92 -24.62 58.16
C GLY A 173 8.77 -24.16 59.60
N THR A 174 8.45 -22.87 59.80
CA THR A 174 8.18 -22.27 61.11
C THR A 174 7.03 -22.96 61.83
N LYS A 175 5.90 -23.16 61.14
CA LYS A 175 4.74 -23.87 61.68
C LYS A 175 5.11 -25.30 62.10
N THR A 176 5.79 -26.04 61.23
CA THR A 176 6.19 -27.42 61.51
C THR A 176 7.10 -27.50 62.73
N TRP A 177 8.09 -26.60 62.84
CA TRP A 177 8.99 -26.58 63.98
C TRP A 177 8.27 -26.22 65.29
N LEU A 178 7.39 -25.22 65.28
CA LEU A 178 6.63 -24.81 66.47
C LEU A 178 5.79 -25.98 67.01
N LEU A 179 5.09 -26.69 66.13
CA LEU A 179 4.24 -27.82 66.48
C LEU A 179 5.03 -29.03 66.99
N LEU A 180 6.19 -29.33 66.39
CA LEU A 180 6.97 -30.53 66.77
C LEU A 180 7.93 -30.32 67.94
N LYS A 181 8.52 -29.13 68.06
CA LYS A 181 9.62 -28.83 69.00
C LYS A 181 9.38 -27.60 69.85
N GLY A 182 8.78 -26.55 69.29
CA GLY A 182 8.55 -25.29 70.01
C GLY A 182 7.74 -25.47 71.29
N ALA A 183 6.58 -26.14 71.21
CA ALA A 183 5.73 -26.41 72.38
C ALA A 183 6.44 -27.25 73.46
N GLN A 184 7.23 -28.25 73.04
CA GLN A 184 8.00 -29.08 73.97
C GLN A 184 9.09 -28.28 74.69
N LEU A 185 9.80 -27.41 73.97
CA LEU A 185 10.81 -26.54 74.55
C LEU A 185 10.20 -25.51 75.51
N LEU A 186 9.06 -24.91 75.15
CA LEU A 186 8.34 -23.99 76.01
C LEU A 186 7.92 -24.67 77.34
N ALA A 187 7.30 -25.84 77.26
CA ALA A 187 6.91 -26.60 78.45
C ALA A 187 8.14 -26.97 79.32
N LYS A 188 9.26 -27.36 78.69
CA LYS A 188 10.51 -27.65 79.40
C LYS A 188 11.06 -26.42 80.12
N ASN A 189 11.00 -25.24 79.50
CA ASN A 189 11.49 -24.00 80.09
C ASN A 189 10.62 -23.55 81.27
N ILE A 190 9.30 -23.68 81.14
CA ILE A 190 8.37 -23.42 82.25
C ILE A 190 8.68 -24.36 83.43
N HIS A 191 8.80 -25.67 83.17
CA HIS A 191 9.08 -26.66 84.22
C HIS A 191 10.45 -26.49 84.89
N LYS A 192 11.47 -26.06 84.14
CA LYS A 192 12.83 -25.85 84.65
C LYS A 192 13.12 -24.40 85.06
N GLY A 193 12.14 -23.51 84.94
CA GLY A 193 12.30 -22.11 85.26
C GLY A 193 12.54 -21.90 86.77
N PRO A 194 13.28 -20.85 87.15
CA PRO A 194 13.43 -20.49 88.54
C PRO A 194 12.08 -20.23 89.22
N GLU A 195 11.09 -19.70 88.48
CA GLU A 195 9.75 -19.43 88.98
C GLU A 195 9.04 -20.72 89.41
N MET A 196 9.01 -21.75 88.56
CA MET A 196 8.42 -23.05 88.89
C MET A 196 9.20 -23.75 89.99
N THR A 197 10.54 -23.69 89.97
CA THR A 197 11.39 -24.34 90.97
C THR A 197 11.18 -23.73 92.36
N VAL A 198 11.14 -22.40 92.45
CA VAL A 198 10.89 -21.66 93.69
C VAL A 198 9.48 -21.93 94.19
N ALA A 199 8.48 -21.92 93.30
CA ALA A 199 7.10 -22.16 93.68
C ALA A 199 6.87 -23.60 94.18
N VAL A 200 7.42 -24.60 93.49
CA VAL A 200 7.37 -26.01 93.94
C VAL A 200 8.11 -26.19 95.27
N ALA A 201 9.27 -25.55 95.45
CA ALA A 201 9.99 -25.60 96.72
C ALA A 201 9.19 -24.93 97.86
N ALA A 202 8.55 -23.79 97.60
CA ALA A 202 7.69 -23.11 98.57
C ALA A 202 6.48 -23.96 98.95
N VAL A 203 5.80 -24.58 97.98
CA VAL A 203 4.69 -25.51 98.24
C VAL A 203 5.17 -26.70 99.06
N ASN A 204 6.30 -27.32 98.69
CA ASN A 204 6.85 -28.47 99.40
C ASN A 204 7.25 -28.13 100.85
N ASN A 205 7.82 -26.96 101.09
CA ASN A 205 8.15 -26.47 102.42
C ASN A 205 6.86 -26.22 103.24
N ALA A 206 5.87 -25.53 102.68
CA ALA A 206 4.58 -25.30 103.34
C ALA A 206 3.83 -26.62 103.64
N MET A 207 3.88 -27.60 102.73
CA MET A 207 3.31 -28.93 102.97
C MET A 207 4.04 -29.69 104.08
N SER A 208 5.37 -29.55 104.17
CA SER A 208 6.16 -30.08 105.28
C SER A 208 5.73 -29.45 106.61
N ASP A 209 5.47 -28.14 106.63
CA ASP A 209 5.04 -27.39 107.81
C ASP A 209 3.58 -27.67 108.23
N VAL A 210 2.73 -28.14 107.31
CA VAL A 210 1.38 -28.67 107.61
C VAL A 210 1.44 -30.12 108.11
N GLY A 211 2.58 -30.79 107.96
CA GLY A 211 2.81 -32.13 108.50
C GLY A 211 2.49 -33.28 107.56
N ILE A 212 2.38 -32.99 106.27
CA ILE A 212 2.18 -33.99 105.24
C ILE A 212 3.46 -34.83 105.07
N ASN A 213 4.64 -34.22 105.25
CA ASN A 213 5.93 -34.91 105.28
C ASN A 213 6.45 -35.03 106.73
N SER A 214 6.01 -36.08 107.42
CA SER A 214 6.56 -36.75 108.63
C SER A 214 6.97 -35.95 109.90
N GLY A 215 7.32 -34.65 109.84
CA GLY A 215 7.82 -33.88 110.98
C GLY A 215 6.75 -33.56 112.05
N LEU A 216 5.55 -33.21 111.61
CA LEU A 216 4.45 -32.82 112.50
C LEU A 216 3.80 -34.03 113.19
N GLN A 217 3.79 -35.19 112.51
CA GLN A 217 3.32 -36.44 113.10
C GLN A 217 4.19 -36.87 114.28
N GLN A 218 5.52 -36.67 114.20
CA GLN A 218 6.43 -36.93 115.33
C GLN A 218 6.25 -35.94 116.48
N GLY A 219 6.02 -34.66 116.18
CA GLY A 219 5.69 -33.63 117.19
C GLY A 219 4.38 -33.92 117.92
N TYR A 220 3.35 -34.37 117.18
CA TYR A 220 2.04 -34.76 117.71
C TYR A 220 2.15 -36.00 118.62
N VAL A 221 2.91 -37.02 118.20
CA VAL A 221 3.20 -38.22 119.00
C VAL A 221 3.97 -37.86 120.28
N HIS A 222 4.89 -36.90 120.21
CA HIS A 222 5.67 -36.45 121.37
C HIS A 222 4.84 -35.61 122.36
N ALA A 223 3.95 -34.73 121.86
CA ALA A 223 3.03 -33.94 122.69
C ALA A 223 1.97 -34.81 123.39
N LEU A 224 1.40 -35.81 122.68
CA LEU A 224 0.51 -36.83 123.25
C LEU A 224 1.20 -37.62 124.37
N LYS A 225 2.46 -38.03 124.16
CA LYS A 225 3.25 -38.74 125.19
C LYS A 225 3.57 -37.88 126.42
N LYS A 226 3.79 -36.58 126.25
CA LYS A 226 4.20 -35.68 127.35
C LYS A 226 3.05 -34.91 128.01
N LYS A 227 1.79 -35.10 127.59
CA LYS A 227 0.60 -34.36 128.08
C LYS A 227 0.78 -32.84 128.04
N ILE A 228 1.54 -32.34 127.08
CA ILE A 228 1.72 -30.90 126.90
C ILE A 228 0.43 -30.37 126.24
N PRO A 229 -0.21 -29.31 126.76
CA PRO A 229 -1.36 -28.69 126.12
C PRO A 229 -1.03 -28.37 124.66
N PHE A 230 -1.99 -28.58 123.76
CA PHE A 230 -1.80 -28.34 122.33
C PHE A 230 -1.30 -26.91 122.02
N ALA A 231 -1.61 -25.97 122.93
CA ALA A 231 -1.19 -24.59 122.90
C ALA A 231 0.32 -24.34 123.19
N GLU A 232 1.11 -25.36 123.53
CA GLU A 232 2.51 -25.19 123.97
C GLU A 232 3.53 -26.03 123.15
N VAL A 233 3.11 -26.63 122.02
CA VAL A 233 4.03 -27.40 121.17
C VAL A 233 4.97 -26.45 120.40
N PRO A 234 6.28 -26.37 120.73
CA PRO A 234 7.15 -25.26 120.29
C PRO A 234 7.51 -25.25 118.80
N LEU A 235 7.14 -26.28 118.05
CA LEU A 235 7.47 -26.47 116.63
C LEU A 235 6.23 -26.58 115.74
N LEU A 236 5.03 -26.38 116.29
CA LEU A 236 3.78 -26.48 115.53
C LEU A 236 3.43 -25.11 114.95
N ASN A 237 3.64 -24.92 113.65
CA ASN A 237 3.16 -23.73 112.95
C ASN A 237 1.63 -23.80 112.84
N ARG A 238 0.93 -22.92 113.58
CA ARG A 238 -0.55 -22.88 113.64
C ARG A 238 -1.19 -22.27 112.40
N ASN A 239 -0.44 -21.46 111.67
CA ASN A 239 -0.90 -20.80 110.46
C ASN A 239 -0.50 -21.59 109.20
N ALA A 240 0.13 -22.76 109.35
CA ALA A 240 0.63 -23.55 108.23
C ALA A 240 -0.44 -23.86 107.17
N GLY A 241 -1.70 -24.07 107.56
CA GLY A 241 -2.80 -24.27 106.61
C GLY A 241 -3.15 -23.00 105.81
N GLU A 242 -3.13 -21.83 106.46
CA GLU A 242 -3.35 -20.54 105.79
C GLU A 242 -2.15 -20.16 104.91
N GLU A 243 -0.92 -20.47 105.35
CA GLU A 243 0.31 -20.29 104.59
C GLU A 243 0.36 -21.22 103.37
N LEU A 244 -0.04 -22.48 103.51
CA LEU A 244 -0.18 -23.41 102.38
C LEU A 244 -1.22 -22.90 101.38
N ASN A 245 -2.39 -22.45 101.84
CA ASN A 245 -3.40 -21.85 100.96
C ASN A 245 -2.88 -20.59 100.25
N THR A 246 -2.10 -19.76 100.94
CA THR A 246 -1.48 -18.56 100.37
C THR A 246 -0.43 -18.93 99.32
N VAL A 247 0.40 -19.94 99.57
CA VAL A 247 1.42 -20.41 98.64
C VAL A 247 0.78 -21.08 97.42
N VAL A 248 -0.30 -21.84 97.58
CA VAL A 248 -1.08 -22.41 96.47
C VAL A 248 -1.74 -21.30 95.65
N ALA A 249 -2.33 -20.29 96.29
CA ALA A 249 -2.88 -19.13 95.56
C ALA A 249 -1.79 -18.35 94.79
N ASN A 250 -0.58 -18.26 95.35
CA ASN A 250 0.57 -17.67 94.67
C ASN A 250 1.09 -18.55 93.52
N PHE A 251 0.93 -19.88 93.61
CA PHE A 251 1.27 -20.81 92.53
C PHE A 251 0.37 -20.61 91.31
N ASP A 252 -0.93 -20.40 91.52
CA ASP A 252 -1.90 -20.15 90.44
C ASP A 252 -1.72 -18.80 89.74
N SER A 253 -1.04 -17.86 90.39
CA SER A 253 -0.73 -16.51 89.86
C SER A 253 0.70 -16.37 89.33
N LEU A 254 1.43 -17.48 89.16
CA LEU A 254 2.77 -17.46 88.57
C LEU A 254 2.75 -16.91 87.15
N SER A 255 3.58 -15.89 86.92
CA SER A 255 3.95 -15.47 85.58
C SER A 255 5.32 -16.04 85.21
N PHE A 256 5.47 -16.40 83.94
CA PHE A 256 6.72 -16.91 83.40
C PHE A 256 7.24 -15.91 82.36
N PRO A 257 8.46 -15.36 82.53
CA PRO A 257 9.04 -14.41 81.57
C PRO A 257 9.07 -14.94 80.13
N VAL A 258 9.31 -16.25 79.97
CA VAL A 258 9.30 -16.90 78.65
C VAL A 258 7.94 -16.82 77.96
N ILE A 259 6.83 -16.76 78.69
CA ILE A 259 5.47 -16.61 78.13
C ILE A 259 5.21 -15.13 77.80
N GLU A 260 5.67 -14.21 78.63
CA GLU A 260 5.52 -12.76 78.42
C GLU A 260 6.34 -12.23 77.25
N ASP A 261 7.46 -12.88 76.94
CA ASP A 261 8.34 -12.50 75.82
C ASP A 261 7.91 -13.08 74.46
N LEU A 262 7.10 -14.14 74.43
CA LEU A 262 6.64 -14.77 73.18
C LEU A 262 5.91 -13.79 72.23
N PRO A 263 5.00 -12.91 72.69
CA PRO A 263 4.36 -11.92 71.82
C PRO A 263 5.34 -10.95 71.14
N LYS A 264 6.53 -10.74 71.72
CA LYS A 264 7.56 -9.87 71.14
C LYS A 264 8.25 -10.51 69.93
N LEU A 265 8.11 -11.83 69.75
CA LEU A 265 8.74 -12.62 68.70
C LEU A 265 7.84 -12.85 67.47
N VAL A 266 6.64 -12.26 67.41
CA VAL A 266 5.62 -12.52 66.37
C VAL A 266 6.10 -12.20 64.94
N HIS A 267 7.02 -11.24 64.78
CA HIS A 267 7.55 -10.83 63.48
C HIS A 267 8.99 -11.28 63.24
N GLU A 268 9.56 -12.08 64.15
CA GLU A 268 10.96 -12.48 64.08
C GLU A 268 11.11 -13.81 63.32
N PRO A 269 12.26 -14.03 62.64
CA PRO A 269 12.52 -15.27 61.92
C PRO A 269 12.64 -16.46 62.88
N LEU A 270 12.39 -17.66 62.36
CA LEU A 270 12.45 -18.91 63.12
C LEU A 270 13.77 -19.11 63.87
N SER A 271 14.90 -18.62 63.35
CA SER A 271 16.20 -18.67 64.04
C SER A 271 16.16 -17.94 65.38
N LYS A 272 15.65 -16.71 65.41
CA LYS A 272 15.54 -15.93 66.66
C LYS A 272 14.52 -16.52 67.63
N ILE A 273 13.41 -17.07 67.11
CA ILE A 273 12.41 -17.77 67.93
C ILE A 273 13.04 -19.00 68.60
N LYS A 274 13.85 -19.76 67.85
CA LYS A 274 14.62 -20.89 68.37
C LYS A 274 15.57 -20.43 69.48
N ASP A 275 16.37 -19.41 69.23
CA ASP A 275 17.37 -18.92 70.18
C ASP A 275 16.73 -18.49 71.51
N ALA A 276 15.62 -17.76 71.46
CA ALA A 276 14.87 -17.35 72.64
C ALA A 276 14.35 -18.55 73.46
N LEU A 277 13.86 -19.60 72.78
CA LEU A 277 13.35 -20.81 73.44
C LEU A 277 14.45 -21.79 73.86
N TYR A 278 15.64 -21.74 73.28
CA TYR A 278 16.78 -22.55 73.73
C TYR A 278 17.48 -21.93 74.94
N PHE A 279 17.61 -20.60 75.01
CA PHE A 279 18.26 -19.91 76.13
C PHE A 279 17.53 -20.10 77.47
N ALA A 280 16.20 -20.19 77.46
CA ALA A 280 15.44 -20.49 78.67
C ALA A 280 15.57 -21.96 79.15
N SER A 281 16.29 -22.82 78.39
CA SER A 281 16.46 -24.26 78.71
C SER A 281 17.83 -24.63 79.28
N GLY A 282 18.79 -23.70 79.33
CA GLY A 282 20.18 -23.94 79.70
C GLY A 282 20.74 -22.87 80.63
N GLY A 283 21.14 -23.28 81.83
CA GLY A 283 22.04 -22.47 82.64
C GLY A 283 23.36 -22.27 81.90
N THR A 284 23.75 -20.99 81.77
CA THR A 284 25.05 -20.45 81.30
C THR A 284 25.53 -20.81 79.88
N PRO A 285 25.98 -19.81 79.09
CA PRO A 285 26.88 -20.07 77.97
C PRO A 285 28.26 -20.43 78.53
N LYS A 286 28.85 -21.51 78.02
CA LYS A 286 30.31 -21.66 78.03
C LYS A 286 30.78 -21.66 76.57
N GLU A 287 31.85 -20.89 76.39
CA GLU A 287 32.75 -20.73 75.24
C GLU A 287 32.73 -21.84 74.18
#